data_AF-C0N5B8-F1
#
_entry.id   AF-C0N5B8-F1
#
_cell.length_a   1.000
_cell.length_b   1.000
_cell.length_c   1.000
_cell.angle_alpha   90.00
_cell.angle_beta   90.00
_cell.angle_gamma   90.00
#
_symmetry.space_group_name_H-M   'P 1'
#
loop_
_entity.id
_entity.type
_entity.pdbx_description
1 polymer ?
#
loop_
_entity_poly.entity_id
_entity_poly.type
_entity_poly.pdbx_seq_one_letter_code
_entity_poly.pdbx_strand_id
1 'polypeptide(L)'
;MFDIGFWEILLIAVVALIVVGPERLPKLIRVTGLWIGRAQASLQSIRSEISKELRAQELKDALKKPDNMPDLNENIAFPDDSKPNKAKDKDQNG
;
A
#
# COMPACT_ATOMS: atom_id res chain seq x y z
N MET A 1 7.92 -18.52 5.53
CA MET A 1 8.66 -18.75 6.78
C MET A 1 9.06 -17.40 7.37
N PHE A 2 8.05 -16.72 7.92
CA PHE A 2 8.18 -15.57 8.81
C PHE A 2 7.04 -15.73 9.80
N ASP A 3 7.12 -16.78 10.59
CA ASP A 3 6.16 -17.08 11.66
C ASP A 3 6.50 -16.18 12.87
N ILE A 4 6.59 -14.87 12.65
CA ILE A 4 6.82 -13.91 13.73
C ILE A 4 5.54 -13.83 14.55
N GLY A 5 5.50 -14.62 15.62
CA GLY A 5 4.42 -14.61 16.58
C GLY A 5 4.51 -13.42 17.54
N PHE A 6 3.44 -13.20 18.30
CA PHE A 6 3.42 -12.22 19.39
C PHE A 6 4.59 -12.40 20.37
N TRP A 7 4.97 -13.66 20.63
CA TRP A 7 6.09 -14.00 21.50
C TRP A 7 7.45 -13.56 20.97
N GLU A 8 7.71 -13.67 19.67
CA GLU A 8 8.97 -13.19 19.09
C GLU A 8 9.08 -11.67 19.13
N ILE A 9 7.99 -10.96 18.82
CA ILE A 9 7.97 -9.49 18.94
C ILE A 9 8.25 -9.06 20.39
N LEU A 10 7.64 -9.74 21.37
CA LEU A 10 7.89 -9.47 22.79
C LEU A 10 9.35 -9.72 23.16
N LEU A 11 9.93 -10.84 22.74
CA LEU A 11 11.31 -11.19 23.05
C LEU A 11 12.28 -10.18 22.44
N ILE A 12 12.08 -9.79 21.19
CA ILE A 12 12.87 -8.75 20.52
C ILE A 12 12.72 -7.41 21.26
N ALA A 13 11.51 -7.04 21.68
CA ALA A 13 11.28 -5.83 22.44
C ALA A 13 12.04 -5.83 23.77
N VAL A 14 12.02 -6.94 24.52
CA VAL A 14 12.77 -7.09 25.78
C VAL A 14 14.28 -6.95 25.53
N VAL A 15 14.82 -7.66 24.53
CA VAL A 15 16.25 -7.57 24.18
C VAL A 15 16.62 -6.14 23.77
N ALA A 16 15.80 -5.49 22.95
CA ALA A 16 16.02 -4.10 22.54
C ALA A 16 16.01 -3.15 23.75
N LEU A 17 15.11 -3.34 24.71
CA LEU A 17 15.06 -2.55 25.94
C LEU A 17 16.30 -2.78 26.82
N ILE A 18 16.87 -3.98 26.86
CA ILE A 18 18.10 -4.26 27.62
C ILE A 18 19.32 -3.59 26.95
N VAL A 19 19.46 -3.75 25.64
CA VAL A 19 20.62 -3.24 24.88
C VAL A 19 20.60 -1.71 24.81
N VAL A 20 19.46 -1.14 24.41
CA VAL A 20 19.30 0.31 24.22
C VAL A 20 19.00 0.99 25.55
N GLY A 21 18.30 0.32 26.47
CA GLY A 21 17.77 0.91 27.69
C GLY A 21 16.33 1.41 27.51
N PRO A 22 15.41 1.13 28.45
CA PRO A 22 14.00 1.52 28.34
C PRO A 22 13.79 3.04 28.33
N GLU A 23 14.70 3.80 28.93
CA GLU A 23 14.65 5.26 28.95
C GLU A 23 15.22 5.91 27.69
N ARG A 24 16.03 5.18 26.92
CA ARG A 24 16.75 5.72 25.75
C ARG A 24 16.02 5.42 24.45
N LEU A 25 15.37 4.27 24.34
CA LEU A 25 14.51 3.91 23.21
C LEU A 25 13.48 5.01 22.85
N PRO A 26 12.66 5.53 23.80
CA PRO A 26 11.72 6.61 23.50
C PRO A 26 12.41 7.94 23.16
N LYS A 27 13.62 8.19 23.69
CA LYS A 27 14.41 9.38 23.33
C LYS A 27 14.90 9.29 21.89
N LEU A 28 15.38 8.12 21.44
CA LEU A 28 15.81 7.89 20.05
C LEU A 28 14.65 8.06 19.06
N ILE A 29 13.48 7.49 19.37
CA ILE A 29 12.29 7.67 18.53
C ILE A 29 11.91 9.15 18.42
N ARG A 30 11.95 9.91 19.53
CA ARG A 30 11.64 11.34 19.51
C ARG A 30 12.65 12.14 18.68
N VAL A 31 13.94 11.86 18.82
CA VAL A 31 14.99 12.55 18.06
C VAL A 31 14.85 12.22 16.58
N THR A 32 14.89 10.94 16.21
CA THR A 32 14.77 10.51 14.81
C THR A 32 13.44 10.95 14.20
N GLY A 33 12.34 10.83 14.96
CA GLY A 33 11.02 11.29 14.52
C GLY A 33 10.94 12.79 14.27
N LEU A 34 11.60 13.62 15.08
CA LEU A 34 11.68 15.06 14.84
C LEU A 34 12.45 15.38 13.55
N TRP A 35 13.52 14.63 13.27
CA TRP A 35 14.32 14.82 12.06
C TRP A 35 13.55 14.39 10.80
N ILE A 36 12.90 13.23 10.82
CA ILE A 36 12.00 12.80 9.73
C ILE A 36 10.85 13.79 9.57
N GLY A 37 10.21 14.22 10.67
CA GLY A 37 9.08 15.15 10.61
C GLY A 37 9.46 16.50 10.02
N ARG A 38 10.66 17.00 10.33
CA ARG A 38 11.19 18.24 9.76
C ARG A 38 11.55 18.09 8.28
N ALA A 39 12.08 16.94 7.88
CA ALA A 39 12.32 16.63 6.47
C ALA A 39 10.99 16.55 5.69
N GLN A 40 9.99 15.85 6.23
CA GLN A 40 8.65 15.77 5.64
C GLN A 40 8.00 17.15 5.51
N ALA A 41 8.12 18.01 6.53
CA ALA A 41 7.62 19.38 6.48
C ALA A 41 8.29 20.22 5.38
N SER A 42 9.60 20.02 5.18
CA SER A 42 10.36 20.69 4.11
C SER A 42 9.97 20.20 2.71
N LEU A 43 9.66 18.90 2.57
CA LEU A 43 9.09 18.37 1.32
C LEU A 43 7.67 18.91 1.06
N GLN A 44 6.87 19.08 2.12
CA GLN A 44 5.52 19.61 2.01
C GLN A 44 5.52 21.08 1.56
N SER A 45 6.44 21.91 2.05
CA SER A 45 6.56 23.31 1.61
C SER A 45 6.97 23.39 0.14
N ILE A 46 7.96 22.60 -0.28
CA ILE A 46 8.41 22.52 -1.69
C ILE A 46 7.26 22.05 -2.59
N ARG A 47 6.50 21.02 -2.19
CA ARG A 47 5.29 20.58 -2.91
C ARG A 47 4.24 21.69 -3.00
N SER A 48 4.11 22.52 -1.97
CA SER A 48 3.14 23.62 -1.92
C SER A 48 3.53 24.83 -2.76
N GLU A 49 4.83 25.09 -2.90
CA GLU A 49 5.38 26.13 -3.77
C GLU A 49 5.30 25.68 -5.22
N ILE A 50 5.70 24.43 -5.49
CA ILE A 50 5.52 23.77 -6.78
C ILE A 50 4.05 23.75 -7.20
N SER A 51 3.10 23.42 -6.32
CA SER A 51 1.68 23.40 -6.71
C SER A 51 1.08 24.79 -6.94
N LYS A 52 1.69 25.84 -6.37
CA LYS A 52 1.32 27.24 -6.64
C LYS A 52 1.83 27.74 -7.99
N GLU A 53 2.95 27.21 -8.48
CA GLU A 53 3.63 27.73 -9.68
C GLU A 53 3.54 26.78 -10.89
N LEU A 54 3.63 25.46 -10.67
CA LEU A 54 3.31 24.40 -11.62
C LEU A 54 1.84 24.00 -11.43
N ARG A 55 1.00 24.33 -12.42
CA ARG A 55 -0.39 23.83 -12.50
C ARG A 55 -0.41 22.34 -12.17
N ALA A 56 -1.13 21.98 -11.12
CA ALA A 56 -1.23 20.64 -10.52
C ALA A 56 -1.68 19.50 -11.46
N GLN A 57 -1.77 19.71 -12.77
CA GLN A 57 -2.11 18.70 -13.78
C GLN A 57 -0.92 17.77 -14.07
N GLU A 58 0.31 18.28 -14.21
CA GLU A 58 1.45 17.43 -14.61
C GLU A 58 1.98 16.53 -13.47
N LEU A 59 2.02 17.03 -12.23
CA LEU A 59 2.38 16.20 -11.08
C LEU A 59 1.30 15.16 -10.74
N LYS A 60 0.01 15.48 -10.97
CA LYS A 60 -1.08 14.50 -10.83
C LYS A 60 -0.94 13.39 -11.86
N ASP A 61 -0.60 13.69 -13.11
CA ASP A 61 -0.44 12.68 -14.15
C ASP A 61 0.83 11.83 -13.96
N ALA A 62 1.93 12.39 -13.42
CA ALA A 62 3.13 11.63 -13.09
C ALA A 62 2.97 10.71 -11.86
N LEU A 63 2.22 11.14 -10.84
CA LEU A 63 1.92 10.33 -9.65
C LEU A 63 0.77 9.33 -9.86
N LYS A 64 -0.14 9.61 -10.80
CA LYS A 64 -1.25 8.73 -11.22
C LYS A 64 -0.86 7.75 -12.32
N LYS A 65 0.44 7.60 -12.59
CA LYS A 65 0.98 6.49 -13.37
C LYS A 65 1.60 5.44 -12.42
N PRO A 66 0.82 4.76 -11.55
CA PRO A 66 1.25 3.45 -11.09
C PRO A 66 1.33 2.59 -12.35
N ASP A 67 2.44 1.85 -12.44
CA ASP A 67 2.79 1.03 -13.59
C ASP A 67 1.57 0.29 -14.16
N ASN A 68 1.45 0.35 -15.48
CA ASN A 68 0.69 -0.62 -16.25
C ASN A 68 1.31 -2.00 -15.94
N MET A 69 0.94 -2.62 -14.82
CA MET A 69 0.95 -4.05 -14.70
C MET A 69 -0.25 -4.50 -15.54
N PRO A 70 -0.05 -5.05 -16.74
CA PRO A 70 -1.09 -5.87 -17.33
C PRO A 70 -1.42 -6.95 -16.31
N ASP A 71 -2.68 -7.01 -15.90
CA ASP A 71 -3.21 -8.12 -15.12
C ASP A 71 -2.86 -9.42 -15.87
N LEU A 72 -1.80 -10.10 -15.45
CA LEU A 72 -1.46 -11.43 -15.92
C LEU A 72 -2.43 -12.43 -15.29
N ASN A 73 -3.73 -12.31 -15.62
CA ASN A 73 -4.73 -13.35 -15.37
C ASN A 73 -5.01 -14.19 -16.64
N GLU A 74 -4.01 -14.30 -17.53
CA GLU A 74 -4.05 -15.25 -18.63
C GLU A 74 -3.63 -16.64 -18.13
N ASN A 75 -4.50 -17.62 -18.41
CA ASN A 75 -4.39 -19.07 -18.20
C ASN A 75 -4.80 -19.63 -16.83
N ILE A 76 -6.08 -19.98 -16.67
CA ILE A 76 -6.43 -21.41 -16.56
C ILE A 76 -7.74 -21.65 -17.31
N ALA A 77 -7.62 -22.22 -18.51
CA ALA A 77 -8.74 -22.84 -19.18
C ALA A 77 -9.23 -24.03 -18.35
N PHE A 78 -10.50 -24.00 -17.94
CA PHE A 78 -11.29 -25.22 -17.79
C PHE A 78 -12.44 -25.09 -18.79
N PRO A 79 -12.38 -25.82 -19.92
CA PRO A 79 -13.58 -26.13 -20.68
C PRO A 79 -14.51 -26.87 -19.70
N ASP A 80 -15.64 -26.24 -19.34
CA ASP A 80 -16.74 -26.94 -18.69
C ASP A 80 -17.88 -27.09 -19.70
N ASP A 81 -17.65 -28.01 -20.62
CA ASP A 81 -18.61 -28.66 -21.48
C ASP A 81 -19.50 -29.61 -20.67
N SER A 82 -20.24 -29.07 -19.69
CA SER A 82 -21.26 -29.84 -18.97
C SER A 82 -22.52 -29.04 -18.61
N LYS A 83 -23.32 -28.70 -19.62
CA LYS A 83 -24.62 -29.36 -19.88
C LYS A 83 -25.56 -28.55 -20.79
N PRO A 84 -26.32 -29.25 -21.65
CA PRO A 84 -27.27 -28.65 -22.57
C PRO A 84 -28.63 -28.41 -21.92
N ASN A 85 -29.41 -27.55 -22.59
CA ASN A 85 -30.88 -27.55 -22.63
C ASN A 85 -31.61 -26.92 -21.43
N LYS A 86 -32.26 -25.78 -21.67
CA LYS A 86 -33.73 -25.76 -21.84
C LYS A 86 -34.25 -24.41 -22.30
N ALA A 87 -34.78 -24.45 -23.52
CA ALA A 87 -35.96 -23.77 -24.02
C ALA A 87 -36.73 -22.87 -23.02
N LYS A 88 -37.01 -21.65 -23.48
CA LYS A 88 -38.32 -20.97 -23.56
C LYS A 88 -38.00 -19.49 -23.78
N ASP A 89 -37.98 -18.96 -25.00
CA ASP A 89 -39.12 -18.83 -25.92
C ASP A 89 -40.41 -18.57 -25.15
N LYS A 90 -40.66 -17.28 -24.86
CA LYS A 90 -42.01 -16.73 -24.68
C LYS A 90 -42.00 -15.21 -24.74
N ASP A 91 -41.43 -14.73 -25.82
CA ASP A 91 -41.69 -13.46 -26.46
C ASP A 91 -42.86 -13.68 -27.45
N GLN A 92 -44.07 -13.77 -26.89
CA GLN A 92 -45.33 -13.55 -27.59
C GLN A 92 -46.06 -12.46 -26.79
N ASN A 93 -46.00 -11.20 -27.24
CA ASN A 93 -46.88 -10.59 -28.25
C ASN A 93 -48.31 -10.38 -27.73
N GLY A 94 -48.82 -9.15 -27.93
CA GLY A 94 -50.25 -8.84 -27.90
C GLY A 94 -50.62 -7.82 -26.85
#